data_AF-A0A970NSS2-F1
#
_entry.id   AF-A0A970NSS2-F1
#
_cell.length_a   1.000
_cell.length_b   1.000
_cell.length_c   1.000
_cell.angle_alpha   90.00
_cell.angle_beta   90.00
_cell.angle_gamma   90.00
#
_symmetry.space_group_name_H-M   'P 1'
#
loop_
_entity.id
_entity.type
_entity.pdbx_description
1 polymer ?
#
loop_
_entity_poly.entity_id
_entity_poly.type
_entity_poly.pdbx_seq_one_letter_code
_entity_poly.pdbx_strand_id
1 'polypeptide(L)'
;MEFLSTLATQFIGLFQAGGETFMGFVTGIIPTLVCLITAVNALIAIIGQEKIEKVAQVSGKNFILRYTLLPILAMFFFTNPMAYTMGRFLEEKHKPGFYDAAVSFCHPITGLFPHANPGEYFVYGGIAAGITALGKDLGPLAIRYFLVGIIVILIRGIICERLTIQFMKKGEEANV
;
A
#
# COMPACT_ATOMS: atom_id res chain seq x y z
N MET A 1 -5.65 -7.55 -47.39
CA MET A 1 -7.00 -7.70 -46.80
C MET A 1 -6.97 -8.62 -45.58
N GLU A 2 -6.42 -9.85 -45.68
CA GLU A 2 -6.29 -10.76 -44.53
C GLU A 2 -5.47 -10.18 -43.37
N PHE A 3 -4.28 -9.63 -43.62
CA PHE A 3 -3.44 -9.05 -42.57
C PHE A 3 -4.17 -7.95 -41.75
N LEU A 4 -4.86 -7.03 -42.43
CA LEU A 4 -5.64 -5.97 -41.78
C LEU A 4 -6.85 -6.53 -41.01
N SER A 5 -7.49 -7.59 -41.53
CA SER A 5 -8.59 -8.29 -40.84
C SER A 5 -8.09 -8.99 -39.57
N THR A 6 -6.97 -9.72 -39.64
CA THR A 6 -6.38 -10.39 -38.47
C THR A 6 -5.96 -9.39 -37.41
N LEU A 7 -5.36 -8.26 -37.81
CA LEU A 7 -5.02 -7.15 -36.91
C LEU A 7 -6.26 -6.59 -36.21
N ALA A 8 -7.34 -6.33 -36.95
CA ALA A 8 -8.59 -5.84 -36.38
C ALA A 8 -9.23 -6.85 -35.41
N THR A 9 -9.22 -8.15 -35.74
CA THR A 9 -9.71 -9.22 -34.87
C THR A 9 -8.89 -9.33 -33.59
N GLN A 10 -7.56 -9.30 -33.69
CA GLN A 10 -6.67 -9.31 -32.51
C GLN A 10 -6.83 -8.06 -31.65
N PHE A 11 -7.00 -6.90 -32.29
CA PHE A 11 -7.25 -5.63 -31.61
C PHE A 11 -8.53 -5.69 -30.79
N ILE A 12 -9.66 -6.12 -31.38
CA ILE A 12 -10.92 -6.29 -30.64
C ILE A 12 -10.80 -7.38 -29.57
N GLY A 13 -10.11 -8.49 -29.86
CA GLY A 13 -9.87 -9.57 -28.91
C GLY A 13 -9.14 -9.10 -27.64
N LEU A 14 -8.20 -8.16 -27.75
CA LEU A 14 -7.55 -7.54 -26.59
C LEU A 14 -8.56 -6.82 -25.68
N PHE A 15 -9.49 -6.05 -26.25
CA PHE A 15 -10.52 -5.36 -25.46
C PHE A 15 -11.53 -6.33 -24.85
N GLN A 16 -11.89 -7.41 -25.56
CA GLN A 16 -12.75 -8.45 -25.02
C GLN A 16 -12.11 -9.13 -23.81
N ALA A 17 -10.83 -9.52 -23.90
CA ALA A 17 -10.08 -10.09 -22.79
C ALA A 17 -9.96 -9.11 -21.59
N GLY A 18 -9.77 -7.83 -21.87
CA GLY A 18 -9.80 -6.77 -20.85
C GLY A 18 -11.17 -6.67 -20.16
N GLY A 19 -12.26 -6.74 -20.92
CA GLY A 19 -13.63 -6.75 -20.40
C GLY A 19 -13.95 -7.97 -19.53
N GLU A 20 -13.53 -9.16 -19.95
CA GLU A 20 -13.66 -10.40 -19.16
C GLU A 20 -12.90 -10.30 -17.84
N THR A 21 -11.67 -9.77 -17.87
CA THR A 21 -10.86 -9.55 -16.67
C THR A 21 -11.54 -8.58 -15.71
N PHE A 22 -12.05 -7.45 -16.22
CA PHE A 22 -12.77 -6.47 -15.40
C PHE A 22 -14.03 -7.08 -14.77
N MET A 23 -14.82 -7.81 -15.55
CA MET A 23 -16.00 -8.50 -15.05
C MET A 23 -15.65 -9.54 -13.97
N GLY A 24 -14.52 -10.22 -14.10
CA GLY A 24 -13.97 -11.10 -13.07
C GLY A 24 -13.65 -10.37 -11.75
N PHE A 25 -13.17 -9.12 -11.81
CA PHE A 25 -12.98 -8.31 -10.59
C PHE A 25 -14.31 -7.89 -9.97
N VAL A 26 -15.28 -7.48 -10.79
CA VAL A 26 -16.62 -7.04 -10.35
C VAL A 26 -17.40 -8.16 -9.66
N THR A 27 -17.34 -9.38 -10.19
CA THR A 27 -18.03 -10.54 -9.60
C THR A 27 -17.20 -11.26 -8.55
N GLY A 28 -15.88 -11.05 -8.54
CA GLY A 28 -14.93 -11.67 -7.62
C GLY A 28 -14.60 -10.80 -6.41
N ILE A 29 -13.46 -10.12 -6.46
CA ILE A 29 -12.86 -9.50 -5.27
C ILE A 29 -13.58 -8.22 -4.83
N ILE A 30 -14.15 -7.43 -5.76
CA ILE A 30 -14.70 -6.10 -5.46
C ILE A 30 -15.78 -6.14 -4.35
N PRO A 31 -16.79 -7.02 -4.37
CA PRO A 31 -17.77 -7.14 -3.28
C PRO A 31 -17.10 -7.40 -1.92
N THR A 32 -16.09 -8.26 -1.90
CA THR A 32 -15.32 -8.57 -0.67
C THR A 32 -14.58 -7.33 -0.17
N LEU A 33 -13.98 -6.54 -1.06
CA LEU A 33 -13.32 -5.28 -0.69
C LEU A 33 -14.29 -4.29 -0.07
N VAL A 34 -15.48 -4.13 -0.67
CA VAL A 34 -16.52 -3.23 -0.13
C VAL A 34 -16.89 -3.66 1.29
N CYS A 35 -17.18 -4.94 1.51
CA CYS A 35 -17.48 -5.47 2.85
C CYS A 35 -16.33 -5.25 3.84
N LEU A 36 -15.09 -5.48 3.43
CA LEU A 36 -13.91 -5.27 4.28
C LEU A 36 -13.74 -3.79 4.65
N ILE A 37 -13.85 -2.87 3.70
CA ILE A 37 -13.76 -1.43 3.94
C ILE A 37 -14.87 -1.01 4.92
N THR A 38 -16.11 -1.47 4.72
CA THR A 38 -17.22 -1.19 5.64
C THR A 38 -16.93 -1.72 7.04
N ALA A 39 -16.44 -2.95 7.17
CA ALA A 39 -16.14 -3.57 8.46
C ALA A 39 -15.01 -2.83 9.20
N VAL A 40 -13.94 -2.45 8.49
CA VAL A 40 -12.81 -1.72 9.06
C VAL A 40 -13.23 -0.31 9.48
N ASN A 41 -14.03 0.38 8.67
CA ASN A 41 -14.58 1.69 9.03
C ASN A 41 -15.49 1.62 10.26
N ALA A 42 -16.32 0.58 10.38
CA ALA A 42 -17.14 0.35 11.56
C ALA A 42 -16.25 0.10 12.80
N LEU A 43 -15.19 -0.69 12.66
CA LEU A 43 -14.24 -0.96 13.74
C LEU A 43 -13.51 0.32 14.19
N ILE A 44 -13.10 1.18 13.26
CA ILE A 44 -12.51 2.50 13.54
C ILE A 44 -13.49 3.38 14.32
N ALA A 45 -14.76 3.41 13.91
CA ALA A 45 -15.80 4.17 14.59
C ALA A 45 -16.02 3.67 16.03
N ILE A 46 -15.99 2.36 16.26
CA ILE A 46 -16.12 1.75 17.60
C ILE A 46 -14.92 2.07 18.49
N ILE A 47 -13.70 1.95 17.96
CA ILE A 47 -12.47 2.24 18.74
C ILE A 47 -12.40 3.73 19.07
N GLY A 48 -12.77 4.57 18.10
CA GLY A 48 -12.58 6.01 18.11
C GLY A 48 -11.26 6.40 17.45
N GLN A 49 -11.34 7.28 16.45
CA GLN A 49 -10.19 7.73 15.66
C GLN A 49 -9.07 8.31 16.54
N GLU A 50 -9.40 9.09 17.57
CA GLU A 50 -8.42 9.67 18.49
C GLU A 50 -7.54 8.63 19.19
N LYS A 51 -8.06 7.43 19.49
CA LYS A 51 -7.27 6.39 20.16
C LYS A 51 -6.26 5.78 19.19
N ILE A 52 -6.66 5.56 17.94
CA ILE A 52 -5.79 5.06 16.89
C ILE A 52 -4.68 6.09 16.61
N GLU A 53 -5.04 7.36 16.53
CA GLU A 53 -4.08 8.46 16.36
C GLU A 53 -3.10 8.55 17.54
N LYS A 54 -3.55 8.38 18.79
CA LYS A 54 -2.65 8.35 19.96
C LYS A 54 -1.64 7.20 19.89
N VAL A 55 -2.06 6.00 19.49
CA VAL A 55 -1.15 4.86 19.31
C VAL A 55 -0.14 5.15 18.18
N ALA A 56 -0.60 5.74 17.09
CA ALA A 56 0.26 6.17 15.99
C ALA A 56 1.30 7.22 16.45
N GLN A 57 0.88 8.22 17.22
CA GLN A 57 1.76 9.25 17.79
C GLN A 57 2.85 8.65 18.70
N VAL A 58 2.49 7.73 19.59
CA VAL A 58 3.45 7.06 20.49
C VAL A 58 4.47 6.24 19.70
N SER A 59 4.02 5.61 18.61
CA SER A 59 4.89 4.83 17.71
C SER A 59 5.94 5.68 17.00
N GLY A 60 5.75 7.01 16.91
CA GLY A 60 6.71 7.93 16.31
C GLY A 60 7.99 8.17 17.12
N LYS A 61 8.06 7.73 18.40
CA LYS A 61 9.19 8.01 19.32
C LYS A 61 10.40 7.12 19.11
N ASN A 62 10.21 5.89 18.63
CA ASN A 62 11.29 4.93 18.37
C ASN A 62 11.44 4.73 16.86
N PHE A 63 12.65 4.83 16.32
CA PHE A 63 12.90 4.70 14.87
C PHE A 63 12.36 3.37 14.29
N ILE A 64 12.43 2.27 15.04
CA ILE A 64 11.91 0.98 14.58
C ILE A 64 10.40 1.07 14.43
N LEU A 65 9.70 1.52 15.48
CA LEU A 65 8.24 1.66 15.49
C LEU A 65 7.76 2.67 14.45
N ARG A 66 8.50 3.78 14.28
CA ARG A 66 8.21 4.83 13.31
C ARG A 66 8.23 4.34 11.86
N TYR A 67 9.12 3.41 11.52
CA TYR A 67 9.28 2.91 10.15
C TYR A 67 8.76 1.50 9.92
N THR A 68 8.13 0.88 10.93
CA THR A 68 7.45 -0.41 10.79
C THR A 68 6.01 -0.30 11.28
N LEU A 69 5.81 -0.27 12.59
CA LEU A 69 4.49 -0.31 13.21
C LEU A 69 3.60 0.86 12.76
N LEU A 70 4.14 2.08 12.76
CA LEU A 70 3.39 3.27 12.38
C LEU A 70 2.87 3.22 10.93
N PRO A 71 3.70 2.94 9.90
CA PRO A 71 3.22 2.69 8.53
C PRO A 71 2.17 1.59 8.42
N ILE A 72 2.35 0.46 9.12
CA ILE A 72 1.42 -0.66 9.09
C ILE A 72 0.05 -0.23 9.65
N LEU A 73 0.04 0.39 10.84
CA LEU A 73 -1.20 0.86 11.46
C LEU A 73 -1.84 1.97 10.63
N ALA A 74 -1.04 2.89 10.08
CA ALA A 74 -1.53 3.96 9.24
C ALA A 74 -2.24 3.41 7.99
N MET A 75 -1.61 2.48 7.27
CA MET A 75 -2.18 1.86 6.07
C MET A 75 -3.41 1.01 6.38
N PHE A 76 -3.38 0.25 7.48
CA PHE A 76 -4.48 -0.63 7.86
C PHE A 76 -5.74 0.15 8.26
N PHE A 77 -5.60 1.17 9.12
CA PHE A 77 -6.77 1.92 9.61
C PHE A 77 -7.18 3.07 8.70
N PHE A 78 -6.23 3.81 8.13
CA PHE A 78 -6.58 5.03 7.38
C PHE A 78 -6.57 4.84 5.88
N THR A 79 -6.02 3.74 5.36
CA THR A 79 -5.92 3.42 3.93
C THR A 79 -5.16 4.48 3.11
N ASN A 80 -4.78 4.15 1.87
CA ASN A 80 -4.28 5.15 0.93
C ASN A 80 -5.42 6.11 0.52
N PRO A 81 -5.24 7.46 0.46
CA PRO A 81 -4.06 8.25 0.83
C PRO A 81 -4.07 8.81 2.26
N MET A 82 -5.12 8.57 3.04
CA MET A 82 -5.27 9.19 4.36
C MET A 82 -4.21 8.69 5.38
N ALA A 83 -3.61 7.52 5.17
CA ALA A 83 -2.48 7.01 5.96
C ALA A 83 -1.32 8.01 6.08
N TYR A 84 -1.06 8.81 5.03
CA TYR A 84 0.04 9.77 5.02
C TYR A 84 -0.18 10.93 6.01
N THR A 85 -1.44 11.20 6.38
CA THR A 85 -1.77 12.26 7.34
C THR A 85 -1.17 12.00 8.72
N MET A 86 -0.86 10.74 9.07
CA MET A 86 -0.19 10.39 10.33
C MET A 86 1.20 11.02 10.46
N GLY A 87 1.84 11.38 9.33
CA GLY A 87 3.12 12.08 9.32
C GLY A 87 3.06 13.47 9.97
N ARG A 88 1.87 14.07 10.11
CA ARG A 88 1.68 15.36 10.79
C ARG A 88 2.16 15.38 12.24
N PHE A 89 2.21 14.20 12.87
CA PHE A 89 2.59 14.04 14.27
C PHE A 89 4.09 13.80 14.48
N LEU A 90 4.87 13.71 13.41
CA LEU A 90 6.31 13.50 13.45
C LEU A 90 7.05 14.83 13.31
N GLU A 91 8.27 14.90 13.87
CA GLU A 91 9.20 16.00 13.61
C GLU A 91 9.54 16.10 12.11
N GLU A 92 9.85 17.30 11.61
CA GLU A 92 10.08 17.54 10.17
C GLU A 92 11.11 16.59 9.55
N LYS A 93 12.23 16.36 10.23
CA LYS A 93 13.30 15.44 9.77
C LYS A 93 12.84 13.98 9.60
N HIS A 94 11.72 13.60 10.19
CA HIS A 94 11.18 12.24 10.17
C HIS A 94 10.04 12.05 9.17
N LYS A 95 9.40 13.13 8.71
CA LYS A 95 8.25 13.05 7.81
C LYS A 95 8.58 12.41 6.46
N PRO A 96 9.70 12.75 5.78
CA PRO A 96 10.04 12.10 4.51
C PRO A 96 10.25 10.59 4.65
N GLY A 97 10.97 10.17 5.70
CA GLY A 97 11.19 8.74 5.96
C GLY A 97 9.91 7.98 6.28
N PHE A 98 8.98 8.61 7.01
CA PHE A 98 7.68 8.00 7.28
C PHE A 98 6.84 7.91 6.02
N TYR A 99 6.80 8.98 5.21
CA TYR A 99 6.07 8.98 3.94
C TYR A 99 6.60 7.88 3.02
N ASP A 100 7.92 7.77 2.87
CA ASP A 100 8.57 6.72 2.08
C ASP A 100 8.23 5.31 2.59
N ALA A 101 8.25 5.11 3.90
CA ALA A 101 7.86 3.84 4.51
C ALA A 101 6.37 3.51 4.28
N ALA A 102 5.46 4.48 4.47
CA ALA A 102 4.02 4.29 4.30
C ALA A 102 3.64 4.01 2.84
N VAL A 103 4.14 4.81 1.90
CA VAL A 103 3.86 4.60 0.47
C VAL A 103 4.47 3.29 -0.02
N SER A 104 5.66 2.90 0.46
CA SER A 104 6.25 1.61 0.10
C SER A 104 5.46 0.41 0.67
N PHE A 105 4.73 0.61 1.78
CA PHE A 105 3.88 -0.43 2.37
C PHE A 105 2.50 -0.56 1.72
N CYS A 106 2.11 0.37 0.85
CA CYS A 106 0.73 0.42 0.33
C CYS A 106 0.35 -0.79 -0.54
N HIS A 107 1.31 -1.51 -1.12
CA HIS A 107 1.08 -2.73 -1.88
C HIS A 107 1.41 -4.01 -1.10
N PRO A 108 2.52 -4.12 -0.34
CA PRO A 108 2.79 -5.30 0.47
C PRO A 108 1.65 -5.74 1.40
N ILE A 109 0.89 -4.76 1.92
CA ILE A 109 -0.23 -5.02 2.82
C ILE A 109 -1.45 -5.64 2.13
N THR A 110 -1.64 -5.40 0.82
CA THR A 110 -2.90 -5.71 0.12
C THR A 110 -3.15 -7.19 -0.07
N GLY A 111 -2.11 -8.03 0.00
CA GLY A 111 -2.28 -9.48 -0.05
C GLY A 111 -3.03 -10.05 1.16
N LEU A 112 -2.92 -9.41 2.33
CA LEU A 112 -3.65 -9.78 3.54
C LEU A 112 -4.85 -8.85 3.80
N PHE A 113 -4.67 -7.57 3.54
CA PHE A 113 -5.63 -6.52 3.86
C PHE A 113 -5.87 -5.64 2.64
N PRO A 114 -6.65 -6.11 1.66
CA PRO A 114 -6.80 -5.42 0.38
C PRO A 114 -7.59 -4.10 0.49
N HIS A 115 -8.34 -3.90 1.59
CA HIS A 115 -9.00 -2.63 1.92
C HIS A 115 -8.01 -1.48 2.18
N ALA A 116 -6.74 -1.78 2.48
CA ALA A 116 -5.75 -0.75 2.79
C ALA A 116 -5.35 0.09 1.56
N ASN A 117 -5.45 -0.47 0.35
CA ASN A 117 -5.20 0.24 -0.90
C ASN A 117 -6.04 -0.36 -2.05
N PRO A 118 -7.38 -0.23 -1.99
CA PRO A 118 -8.28 -0.92 -2.90
C PRO A 118 -8.18 -0.40 -4.33
N GLY A 119 -7.89 0.89 -4.51
CA GLY A 119 -7.72 1.52 -5.83
C GLY A 119 -6.54 0.98 -6.63
N GLU A 120 -5.51 0.46 -5.95
CA GLU A 120 -4.30 -0.10 -6.57
C GLU A 120 -4.18 -1.60 -6.30
N TYR A 121 -5.29 -2.27 -5.94
CA TYR A 121 -5.30 -3.71 -5.67
C TYR A 121 -4.79 -4.53 -6.86
N PHE A 122 -4.98 -4.05 -8.09
CA PHE A 122 -4.52 -4.72 -9.31
C PHE A 122 -3.02 -5.02 -9.33
N VAL A 123 -2.20 -4.27 -8.58
CA VAL A 123 -0.75 -4.54 -8.46
C VAL A 123 -0.49 -5.89 -7.80
N TYR A 124 -1.21 -6.21 -6.73
CA TYR A 124 -1.14 -7.54 -6.10
C TYR A 124 -2.00 -8.55 -6.87
N GLY A 125 -3.23 -8.16 -7.24
CA GLY A 125 -4.20 -9.00 -7.92
C GLY A 125 -3.70 -9.58 -9.24
N GLY A 126 -2.92 -8.81 -10.02
CA GLY A 126 -2.32 -9.29 -11.25
C GLY A 126 -1.27 -10.39 -11.02
N ILE A 127 -0.44 -10.24 -9.99
CA ILE A 127 0.55 -11.25 -9.60
C ILE A 127 -0.15 -12.49 -9.03
N ALA A 128 -1.17 -12.28 -8.19
CA ALA A 128 -1.98 -13.35 -7.63
C ALA A 128 -2.67 -14.16 -8.73
N ALA A 129 -3.23 -13.52 -9.76
CA ALA A 129 -3.84 -14.20 -10.89
C ALA A 129 -2.83 -15.14 -11.61
N GLY A 130 -1.60 -14.68 -11.82
CA GLY A 130 -0.52 -15.51 -12.37
C GLY A 130 -0.17 -16.72 -11.50
N ILE A 131 -0.09 -16.54 -10.18
CA ILE A 131 0.17 -17.64 -9.23
C ILE A 131 -0.99 -18.65 -9.21
N THR A 132 -2.24 -18.17 -9.24
CA THR A 132 -3.44 -19.01 -9.34
C THR A 132 -3.46 -19.82 -10.62
N ALA A 133 -3.08 -19.22 -11.76
CA ALA A 133 -2.99 -19.93 -13.04
C ALA A 133 -1.96 -21.08 -13.02
N LEU A 134 -0.93 -20.98 -12.17
CA LEU A 134 0.04 -22.05 -11.92
C LEU A 134 -0.45 -23.11 -10.92
N GLY A 135 -1.70 -23.01 -10.45
CA GLY A 135 -2.29 -23.93 -9.47
C GLY A 135 -1.67 -23.84 -8.08
N LYS A 136 -1.06 -22.71 -7.73
CA LYS A 136 -0.39 -22.49 -6.44
C LYS A 136 -1.26 -21.68 -5.48
N ASP A 137 -1.07 -21.93 -4.19
CA ASP A 137 -1.77 -21.19 -3.12
C ASP A 137 -1.26 -19.74 -3.00
N LEU A 138 -2.19 -18.82 -2.71
CA LEU A 138 -1.93 -17.40 -2.51
C LEU A 138 -1.49 -17.07 -1.09
N GLY A 139 -1.78 -17.93 -0.11
CA GLY A 139 -1.40 -17.73 1.29
C GLY A 139 0.10 -17.44 1.46
N PRO A 140 1.02 -18.28 0.95
CA PRO A 140 2.44 -18.03 0.99
C PRO A 140 2.87 -16.73 0.30
N LEU A 141 2.21 -16.35 -0.80
CA LEU A 141 2.49 -15.10 -1.51
C LEU A 141 2.14 -13.90 -0.63
N ALA A 142 0.94 -13.88 -0.06
CA ALA A 142 0.46 -12.80 0.79
C ALA A 142 1.36 -12.60 2.03
N ILE A 143 1.74 -13.70 2.70
CA ILE A 143 2.61 -13.66 3.88
C ILE A 143 4.00 -13.14 3.50
N ARG A 144 4.59 -13.63 2.40
CA ARG A 144 5.91 -13.16 1.94
C ARG A 144 5.89 -11.68 1.58
N TYR A 145 4.86 -11.21 0.89
CA TYR A 145 4.70 -9.79 0.57
C TYR A 145 4.67 -8.95 1.83
N PHE A 146 3.84 -9.34 2.80
CA PHE A 146 3.73 -8.63 4.07
C PHE A 146 5.05 -8.58 4.83
N LEU A 147 5.71 -9.72 5.03
CA LEU A 147 6.98 -9.80 5.79
C LEU A 147 8.13 -9.06 5.10
N VAL A 148 8.31 -9.25 3.79
CA VAL A 148 9.31 -8.52 3.02
C VAL A 148 9.00 -7.03 3.02
N GLY A 149 7.72 -6.66 2.91
CA GLY A 149 7.25 -5.29 3.04
C GLY A 149 7.75 -4.64 4.33
N ILE A 150 7.54 -5.28 5.48
CA ILE A 150 8.00 -4.78 6.79
C ILE A 150 9.51 -4.51 6.81
N ILE A 151 10.30 -5.44 6.26
CA ILE A 151 11.77 -5.30 6.21
C ILE A 151 12.15 -4.12 5.30
N VAL A 152 11.53 -4.03 4.12
CA VAL A 152 11.82 -2.97 3.14
C VAL A 152 11.50 -1.59 3.71
N ILE A 153 10.33 -1.42 4.35
CA ILE A 153 9.90 -0.11 4.86
C ILE A 153 10.80 0.37 6.02
N LEU A 154 11.32 -0.55 6.83
CA LEU A 154 12.27 -0.22 7.87
C LEU A 154 13.57 0.32 7.28
N ILE A 155 14.14 -0.41 6.30
CA ILE A 155 15.38 -0.01 5.62
C ILE A 155 15.20 1.34 4.94
N ARG A 156 14.12 1.47 4.16
CA ARG A 156 13.77 2.69 3.43
C ARG A 156 13.58 3.89 4.34
N GLY A 157 12.78 3.75 5.39
CA GLY A 157 12.54 4.82 6.36
C GLY A 157 13.82 5.31 7.04
N ILE A 158 14.71 4.40 7.45
CA ILE A 158 16.00 4.74 8.06
C ILE A 158 16.91 5.47 7.07
N ILE A 159 17.04 4.95 5.84
CA ILE A 159 17.90 5.55 4.82
C ILE A 159 17.38 6.94 4.44
N CYS A 160 16.07 7.05 4.21
CA CYS A 160 15.42 8.31 3.85
C CYS A 160 15.61 9.35 4.97
N GLU A 161 15.39 9.01 6.23
CA GLU A 161 15.66 9.93 7.36
C GLU A 161 17.11 10.42 7.36
N ARG A 162 18.08 9.53 7.18
CA ARG A 162 19.50 9.90 7.16
C ARG A 162 19.82 10.87 6.03
N LEU A 163 19.27 10.62 4.84
CA LEU A 163 19.44 11.51 3.69
C LEU A 163 18.77 12.86 3.93
N THR A 164 17.55 12.87 4.48
CA THR A 164 16.84 14.10 4.85
C THR A 164 17.65 14.93 5.82
N ILE A 165 18.17 14.35 6.91
CA ILE A 165 19.00 15.07 7.88
C ILE A 165 20.26 15.64 7.21
N GLN A 166 20.91 14.90 6.32
CA GLN A 166 22.08 15.39 5.58
C GLN A 166 21.74 16.57 4.66
N PHE A 167 20.61 16.50 3.95
CA PHE A 167 20.17 17.58 3.07
C PHE A 167 19.71 18.82 3.84
N MET A 168 19.06 18.66 4.99
CA MET A 168 18.69 19.77 5.86
C MET A 168 19.93 20.50 6.37
N LYS A 169 20.95 19.77 6.86
CA LYS A 169 22.22 20.38 7.30
C LYS A 169 22.93 21.13 6.17
N LYS A 170 23.01 20.52 4.98
CA LYS A 170 23.59 21.19 3.81
C LYS A 170 22.80 22.41 3.38
N GLY A 171 21.47 22.40 3.52
CA GLY A 171 20.61 23.55 3.26
C GLY A 171 20.82 24.68 4.26
N GLU A 172 21.00 24.35 5.54
CA GLU A 172 21.38 25.33 6.58
C GLU A 172 22.77 25.93 6.31
N GLU A 173 23.73 25.12 5.87
CA GLU A 173 25.09 25.56 5.50
C GLU A 173 25.15 26.34 4.17
N ALA A 174 24.21 26.10 3.25
CA ALA A 174 24.11 26.78 1.95
C ALA A 174 23.34 28.11 2.01
N ASN A 175 22.65 28.38 3.12
CA ASN A 175 22.04 29.67 3.38
C ASN A 175 23.08 30.64 3.93
N VAL A 176 23.49 31.59 3.07
CA VAL A 176 23.91 32.95 3.49
C VAL A 176 22.80 33.60 4.32
#